data_AF-A0A1D1YT69-F1
#
_entry.id   AF-A0A1D1YT69-F1
#
_cell.length_a   1.000
_cell.length_b   1.000
_cell.length_c   1.000
_cell.angle_alpha   90.00
_cell.angle_beta   90.00
_cell.angle_gamma   90.00
#
_symmetry.space_group_name_H-M   'P 1'
#
loop_
_entity.id
_entity.type
_entity.pdbx_description
1 polymer ?
#
loop_
_entity_poly.entity_id
_entity_poly.type
_entity_poly.pdbx_seq_one_letter_code
_entity_poly.pdbx_strand_id
1 'polypeptide(L)'
;QDGTLYIPFLSIQDHTNSVFRNLVALEQCCPYLGSQFTWYVTFLHCIVNTPQDVSILHKRGIVENLLGSEEEVAQLINLLGKEMAMIGENANFEKLFREVNQHCQSTWHKHSARLKRDYFSSPWSIISLVAAVFLLLMTAAQVVLAVLSYNKQ
;
A
#
# COMPACT_ATOMS: atom_id res chain seq x y z
N GLN A 1 3.90 2.99 -16.33
CA GLN A 1 3.51 1.84 -15.49
C GLN A 1 2.47 2.34 -14.53
N ASP A 2 1.26 1.81 -14.60
CA ASP A 2 0.04 2.41 -13.99
C ASP A 2 -0.10 2.14 -12.48
N GLY A 3 1.03 2.09 -11.75
CA GLY A 3 1.05 1.90 -10.29
C GLY A 3 0.37 0.63 -9.78
N THR A 4 0.11 -0.35 -10.67
CA THR A 4 -0.64 -1.56 -10.35
C THR A 4 0.31 -2.71 -10.05
N LEU A 5 0.17 -3.29 -8.85
CA LEU A 5 0.92 -4.46 -8.41
C LEU A 5 0.10 -5.73 -8.62
N TYR A 6 0.65 -6.67 -9.38
CA TYR A 6 0.03 -7.98 -9.60
C TYR A 6 0.54 -8.97 -8.56
N ILE A 7 -0.38 -9.59 -7.84
CA ILE A 7 -0.09 -10.62 -6.84
C ILE A 7 -0.79 -11.91 -7.30
N PRO A 8 -0.07 -13.05 -7.36
CA PRO A 8 -0.68 -14.34 -7.67
C PRO A 8 -1.82 -14.68 -6.70
N PHE A 9 -2.87 -15.31 -7.24
CA PHE A 9 -3.96 -15.85 -6.43
C PHE A 9 -3.44 -16.89 -5.44
N LEU A 10 -3.95 -16.85 -4.21
CA LEU A 10 -3.53 -17.72 -3.12
C LEU A 10 -4.75 -18.26 -2.36
N SER A 11 -4.93 -19.58 -2.38
CA SER A 11 -5.91 -20.28 -1.54
C SER A 11 -5.23 -20.74 -0.25
N ILE A 12 -5.74 -20.30 0.90
CA ILE A 12 -5.16 -20.61 2.22
C ILE A 12 -6.10 -21.55 2.97
N GLN A 13 -5.58 -22.73 3.30
CA GLN A 13 -6.25 -23.85 3.93
C GLN A 13 -5.38 -24.42 5.06
N ASP A 14 -5.88 -25.41 5.79
CA ASP A 14 -5.17 -26.04 6.92
C ASP A 14 -3.76 -26.56 6.56
N HIS A 15 -3.60 -27.10 5.35
CA HIS A 15 -2.33 -27.66 4.88
C HIS A 15 -1.38 -26.61 4.26
N THR A 16 -1.81 -25.37 4.07
CA THR A 16 -0.98 -24.33 3.44
C THR A 16 0.29 -24.07 4.25
N ASN A 17 0.21 -24.09 5.58
CA ASN A 17 1.37 -23.91 6.46
C ASN A 17 2.44 -24.98 6.22
N SER A 18 2.07 -26.26 6.15
CA SER A 18 3.03 -27.35 5.95
C SER A 18 3.62 -27.34 4.53
N VAL A 19 2.79 -27.06 3.52
CA VAL A 19 3.25 -26.92 2.13
C VAL A 19 4.27 -25.80 2.00
N PHE A 20 3.97 -24.63 2.56
CA PHE A 20 4.86 -23.45 2.47
C PHE A 20 6.20 -23.72 3.16
N ARG A 21 6.17 -24.33 4.35
CA ARG A 21 7.38 -24.73 5.06
C ARG A 21 8.22 -25.73 4.28
N ASN A 22 7.58 -26.73 3.67
CA ASN A 22 8.28 -27.74 2.89
C ASN A 22 8.91 -27.15 1.62
N LEU A 23 8.24 -26.19 0.97
CA LEU A 23 8.78 -25.49 -0.20
C LEU A 23 9.99 -24.63 0.17
N VAL A 24 9.91 -23.89 1.27
CA VAL A 24 11.07 -23.12 1.76
C VAL A 24 12.21 -24.03 2.18
N ALA A 25 11.92 -25.12 2.90
CA ALA A 25 12.95 -26.11 3.26
C ALA A 25 13.60 -26.73 2.02
N LEU A 26 12.84 -27.01 0.95
CA LEU A 26 13.37 -27.50 -0.31
C LEU A 26 14.34 -26.49 -0.94
N GLU A 27 13.97 -25.21 -1.01
CA GLU A 27 14.86 -24.15 -1.52
C GLU A 27 16.14 -24.03 -0.67
N GLN A 28 16.03 -24.13 0.65
CA GLN A 28 17.17 -24.08 1.57
C GLN A 28 18.09 -25.31 1.42
N CYS A 29 17.52 -26.50 1.23
CA CYS A 29 18.28 -27.74 1.01
C CYS A 29 18.88 -27.86 -0.39
N CYS A 30 18.32 -27.14 -1.37
CA CYS A 30 18.74 -27.20 -2.77
C CYS A 30 19.00 -25.79 -3.32
N PRO A 31 20.14 -25.15 -2.98
CA PRO A 31 20.43 -23.76 -3.37
C PRO A 31 20.41 -23.48 -4.87
N TYR A 32 20.59 -24.51 -5.72
CA TYR A 32 20.52 -24.39 -7.18
C TYR A 32 19.11 -24.12 -7.71
N LEU A 33 18.06 -24.34 -6.91
CA LEU A 33 16.67 -24.00 -7.26
C LEU A 33 16.38 -22.51 -7.09
N GLY A 34 17.24 -21.78 -6.37
CA GLY A 34 17.03 -20.40 -5.98
C GLY A 34 16.09 -20.27 -4.77
N SER A 35 15.69 -19.03 -4.47
CA SER A 35 14.89 -18.67 -3.29
C SER A 35 13.59 -17.93 -3.65
N GLN A 36 13.05 -18.17 -4.85
CA GLN A 36 11.90 -17.42 -5.38
C GLN A 36 10.67 -17.53 -4.49
N PHE A 37 10.39 -18.74 -3.98
CA PHE A 37 9.26 -18.98 -3.11
C PHE A 37 9.48 -18.38 -1.72
N THR A 38 10.68 -18.50 -1.16
CA THR A 38 11.07 -17.84 0.10
C THR A 38 10.85 -16.34 0.01
N TRP A 39 11.33 -15.70 -1.06
CA TRP A 39 11.11 -14.27 -1.31
C TRP A 39 9.61 -13.91 -1.49
N TYR A 40 8.82 -14.79 -2.09
CA TYR A 40 7.37 -14.62 -2.19
C TYR A 40 6.69 -14.65 -0.80
N VAL A 41 7.06 -15.59 0.08
CA VAL A 41 6.50 -15.65 1.44
C VAL A 41 6.90 -14.42 2.25
N THR A 42 8.14 -13.94 2.11
CA THR A 42 8.58 -12.69 2.73
C THR A 42 7.80 -11.49 2.21
N PHE A 43 7.55 -11.43 0.90
CA PHE A 43 6.69 -10.39 0.32
C PHE A 43 5.29 -10.43 0.92
N LEU A 44 4.66 -11.61 1.04
CA LEU A 44 3.35 -11.76 1.69
C LEU A 44 3.37 -11.27 3.13
N HIS A 45 4.42 -11.61 3.90
CA HIS A 45 4.60 -11.13 5.27
C HIS A 45 4.73 -9.61 5.36
N CYS A 46 5.39 -8.96 4.38
CA CYS A 46 5.50 -7.50 4.36
C CYS A 46 4.18 -6.78 4.08
N ILE A 47 3.25 -7.41 3.34
CA ILE A 47 1.96 -6.79 2.98
C ILE A 47 0.80 -7.20 3.89
N VAL A 48 0.92 -8.33 4.61
CA VAL A 48 -0.09 -8.80 5.56
C VAL A 48 0.46 -8.71 6.98
N ASN A 49 0.00 -7.73 7.75
CA ASN A 49 0.33 -7.59 9.17
C ASN A 49 -0.90 -7.79 10.08
N THR A 50 -2.07 -7.42 9.58
CA THR A 50 -3.35 -7.41 10.31
C THR A 50 -4.43 -8.19 9.56
N PRO A 51 -5.51 -8.62 10.24
CA PRO A 51 -6.66 -9.26 9.60
C PRO A 51 -7.30 -8.35 8.52
N GLN A 52 -7.25 -7.03 8.73
CA GLN A 52 -7.76 -6.06 7.76
C GLN A 52 -7.00 -6.10 6.43
N ASP A 53 -5.68 -6.37 6.46
CA ASP A 53 -4.89 -6.54 5.24
C ASP A 53 -5.35 -7.77 4.46
N VAL A 54 -5.62 -8.87 5.16
CA VAL A 54 -6.21 -10.09 4.57
C VAL A 54 -7.58 -9.79 3.97
N SER A 55 -8.42 -9.02 4.65
CA SER A 55 -9.74 -8.62 4.15
C SER A 55 -9.66 -7.88 2.82
N ILE A 56 -8.68 -6.98 2.69
CA ILE A 56 -8.45 -6.24 1.44
C ILE A 56 -8.04 -7.20 0.33
N LEU A 57 -7.09 -8.11 0.59
CA LEU A 57 -6.65 -9.10 -0.39
C LEU A 57 -7.77 -10.06 -0.80
N HIS A 58 -8.60 -10.48 0.16
CA HIS A 58 -9.76 -11.32 -0.08
C HIS A 58 -10.80 -10.63 -0.97
N LYS A 59 -11.16 -9.38 -0.65
CA LYS A 59 -12.10 -8.57 -1.47
C LYS A 59 -11.58 -8.31 -2.89
N ARG A 60 -10.26 -8.29 -3.06
CA ARG A 60 -9.61 -8.14 -4.37
C ARG A 60 -9.48 -9.46 -5.15
N GLY A 61 -9.94 -10.58 -4.57
CA GLY A 61 -9.82 -11.90 -5.18
C GLY A 61 -8.37 -12.40 -5.26
N ILE A 62 -7.48 -11.86 -4.43
CA ILE A 62 -6.07 -12.28 -4.37
C ILE A 62 -5.90 -13.44 -3.40
N VAL A 63 -6.57 -13.38 -2.25
CA VAL A 63 -6.56 -14.44 -1.23
C VAL A 63 -7.94 -15.07 -1.15
N GLU A 64 -8.01 -16.39 -1.17
CA GLU A 64 -9.19 -17.15 -0.79
C GLU A 64 -8.95 -17.74 0.61
N ASN A 65 -9.84 -17.41 1.54
CA ASN A 65 -9.74 -17.86 2.92
C ASN A 65 -10.62 -19.09 3.15
N LEU A 66 -9.98 -20.23 3.39
CA LEU A 66 -10.64 -21.50 3.76
C LEU A 66 -10.22 -21.98 5.16
N LEU A 67 -9.49 -21.17 5.94
CA LEU A 67 -9.12 -21.46 7.33
C LEU A 67 -10.23 -21.12 8.33
N GLY A 68 -11.10 -20.15 7.99
CA GLY A 68 -12.28 -19.82 8.79
C GLY A 68 -12.33 -18.37 9.24
N SER A 69 -11.19 -17.73 9.51
CA SER A 69 -11.10 -16.31 9.88
C SER A 69 -9.95 -15.57 9.22
N GLU A 70 -10.10 -14.26 9.03
CA GLU A 70 -9.03 -13.39 8.49
C GLU A 70 -7.86 -13.32 9.49
N GLU A 71 -8.14 -13.43 10.79
CA GLU A 71 -7.18 -13.52 11.88
C GLU A 71 -6.25 -14.73 11.75
N GLU A 72 -6.80 -15.93 11.53
CA GLU A 72 -6.00 -17.15 11.37
C GLU A 72 -5.08 -17.06 10.14
N VAL A 73 -5.58 -16.50 9.05
CA VAL A 73 -4.77 -16.28 7.84
C VAL A 73 -3.63 -15.29 8.11
N ALA A 74 -3.93 -14.16 8.75
CA ALA A 74 -2.90 -13.16 9.09
C ALA A 74 -1.85 -13.75 10.03
N GLN A 75 -2.26 -14.54 11.03
CA GLN A 75 -1.35 -15.23 11.94
C GLN A 75 -0.47 -16.24 11.21
N LEU A 76 -1.04 -17.06 10.32
CA LEU A 76 -0.31 -18.04 9.52
C LEU A 76 0.77 -17.35 8.66
N ILE A 77 0.42 -16.31 7.92
CA ILE A 77 1.37 -15.59 7.05
C ILE A 77 2.48 -14.93 7.88
N ASN A 78 2.12 -14.29 8.99
CA ASN A 78 3.10 -13.66 9.88
C ASN A 78 4.06 -14.66 10.52
N LEU A 79 3.56 -15.82 10.92
CA LEU A 79 4.35 -16.87 11.53
C LEU A 79 5.31 -17.50 10.50
N LEU A 80 4.84 -17.74 9.28
CA LEU A 80 5.69 -18.17 8.16
C LEU A 80 6.80 -17.16 7.89
N GLY A 81 6.47 -15.87 7.74
CA GLY A 81 7.44 -14.82 7.46
C GLY A 81 8.50 -14.63 8.55
N LYS A 82 8.12 -14.80 9.83
CA LYS A 82 9.05 -14.66 10.96
C LYS A 82 10.04 -15.82 11.07
N GLU A 83 9.61 -17.03 10.74
CA GLU A 83 10.43 -18.24 10.87
C GLU A 83 11.32 -18.49 9.64
N MET A 84 10.97 -17.91 8.50
CA MET A 84 11.70 -18.06 7.25
C MET A 84 12.79 -16.99 7.13
N ALA A 85 13.95 -17.26 7.73
CA ALA A 85 15.12 -16.41 7.57
C ALA A 85 15.56 -16.39 6.09
N MET A 86 15.79 -15.18 5.56
CA MET A 86 16.18 -14.98 4.16
C MET A 86 17.55 -15.55 3.89
N ILE A 87 17.63 -16.47 2.92
CA ILE A 87 18.89 -17.00 2.40
C ILE A 87 18.98 -16.62 0.92
N GLY A 88 19.88 -15.68 0.60
CA GLY A 88 20.24 -15.31 -0.77
C GLY A 88 19.54 -14.07 -1.33
N GLU A 89 20.25 -13.38 -2.22
CA GLU A 89 19.79 -12.20 -2.94
C GLU A 89 18.80 -12.57 -4.04
N ASN A 90 17.80 -11.71 -4.29
CA ASN A 90 16.88 -11.86 -5.41
C ASN A 90 16.59 -10.50 -6.02
N ALA A 91 17.32 -10.19 -7.09
CA ALA A 91 17.26 -8.90 -7.78
C ALA A 91 15.84 -8.51 -8.23
N ASN A 92 14.98 -9.48 -8.55
CA ASN A 92 13.60 -9.22 -8.97
C ASN A 92 12.77 -8.68 -7.80
N PHE A 93 12.85 -9.33 -6.63
CA PHE A 93 12.14 -8.86 -5.45
C PHE A 93 12.74 -7.59 -4.86
N GLU A 94 14.06 -7.42 -4.88
CA GLU A 94 14.70 -6.17 -4.48
C GLU A 94 14.24 -4.99 -5.35
N LYS A 95 14.16 -5.21 -6.67
CA LYS A 95 13.59 -4.23 -7.60
C LYS A 95 12.12 -3.95 -7.28
N LEU A 96 11.33 -5.00 -7.05
CA LEU A 96 9.91 -4.88 -6.70
C LEU A 96 9.71 -4.04 -5.43
N PHE A 97 10.42 -4.36 -4.35
CA PHE A 97 10.35 -3.61 -3.09
C PHE A 97 10.79 -2.17 -3.26
N ARG A 98 11.84 -1.91 -4.04
CA ARG A 98 12.29 -0.55 -4.35
C ARG A 98 11.23 0.24 -5.12
N GLU A 99 10.64 -0.34 -6.15
CA GLU A 99 9.60 0.31 -6.97
C GLU A 99 8.33 0.58 -6.14
N VAL A 100 7.87 -0.38 -5.35
CA VAL A 100 6.71 -0.22 -4.44
C VAL A 100 7.01 0.87 -3.40
N ASN A 101 8.18 0.83 -2.76
CA ASN A 101 8.55 1.85 -1.79
C ASN A 101 8.68 3.23 -2.41
N GLN A 102 9.29 3.37 -3.59
CA GLN A 102 9.40 4.64 -4.29
C GLN A 102 8.02 5.19 -4.68
N HIS A 103 7.11 4.33 -5.14
CA HIS A 103 5.73 4.70 -5.45
C HIS A 103 4.99 5.19 -4.19
N CYS A 104 5.09 4.46 -3.08
CA CYS A 104 4.50 4.82 -1.80
C CYS A 104 5.15 6.07 -1.16
N GLN A 105 6.43 6.32 -1.42
CA GLN A 105 7.17 7.48 -0.90
C GLN A 105 7.00 8.73 -1.75
N SER A 106 6.56 8.60 -3.02
CA SER A 106 6.28 9.74 -3.89
C SER A 106 5.32 10.72 -3.20
N THR A 107 5.85 11.91 -2.91
CA THR A 107 5.25 12.95 -2.07
C THR A 107 3.86 13.37 -2.53
N TRP A 108 3.59 13.27 -3.84
CA TRP A 108 2.30 13.58 -4.43
C TRP A 108 1.14 12.76 -3.85
N HIS A 109 1.31 11.45 -3.66
CA HIS A 109 0.25 10.59 -3.11
C HIS A 109 0.05 10.82 -1.62
N LYS A 110 1.13 11.06 -0.85
CA LYS A 110 1.04 11.41 0.56
C LYS A 110 0.34 12.75 0.79
N HIS A 111 0.69 13.78 0.01
CA HIS A 111 0.03 15.08 0.09
C HIS A 111 -1.42 15.02 -0.39
N SER A 112 -1.71 14.32 -1.49
CA SER A 112 -3.08 14.14 -1.99
C SER A 112 -3.96 13.36 -1.01
N ALA A 113 -3.45 12.28 -0.41
CA ALA A 113 -4.18 11.51 0.59
C ALA A 113 -4.43 12.32 1.87
N ARG A 114 -3.43 13.08 2.34
CA ARG A 114 -3.58 13.98 3.49
C ARG A 114 -4.58 15.09 3.20
N LEU A 115 -4.51 15.73 2.04
CA LEU A 115 -5.43 16.79 1.64
C LEU A 115 -6.86 16.25 1.48
N LYS A 116 -7.04 15.05 0.91
CA LYS A 116 -8.35 14.38 0.85
C LYS A 116 -8.89 14.07 2.25
N ARG A 117 -8.05 13.58 3.15
CA ARG A 117 -8.44 13.25 4.53
C ARG A 117 -8.75 14.49 5.36
N ASP A 118 -8.01 15.58 5.22
CA ASP A 118 -8.16 16.73 6.13
C ASP A 118 -9.16 17.77 5.59
N TYR A 119 -9.19 17.98 4.27
CA TYR A 119 -10.08 18.97 3.64
C TYR A 119 -11.40 18.38 3.11
N PHE A 120 -11.42 17.13 2.65
CA PHE A 120 -12.61 16.54 2.01
C PHE A 120 -13.33 15.49 2.88
N SER A 121 -12.95 15.31 4.15
CA SER A 121 -13.60 14.36 5.06
C SER A 121 -14.81 14.94 5.80
N SER A 122 -14.84 16.25 6.00
CA SER A 122 -15.89 16.95 6.75
C SER A 122 -16.57 17.99 5.86
N PRO A 123 -17.92 18.04 5.84
CA PRO A 123 -18.66 19.07 5.12
C PRO A 123 -18.22 20.50 5.49
N TRP A 124 -17.85 20.70 6.76
CA TRP A 124 -17.41 21.99 7.28
C TRP A 124 -16.07 22.46 6.71
N SER A 125 -15.12 21.54 6.52
CA SER A 125 -13.83 21.85 5.90
C SER A 125 -14.00 22.31 4.45
N ILE A 126 -14.96 21.73 3.72
CA ILE A 126 -15.29 22.11 2.35
C ILE A 126 -15.89 23.52 2.32
N ILE A 127 -16.86 23.81 3.19
CA ILE A 127 -17.49 25.14 3.28
C ILE A 127 -16.44 26.21 3.61
N SER A 128 -15.55 25.93 4.57
CA SER A 128 -14.46 26.85 4.95
C SER A 128 -13.51 27.13 3.79
N LEU A 129 -13.14 26.09 3.01
CA LEU A 129 -12.29 26.23 1.84
C LEU A 129 -12.95 27.10 0.76
N VAL A 130 -14.24 26.88 0.47
CA VAL A 130 -14.99 27.69 -0.51
C VAL A 130 -15.06 29.15 -0.08
N ALA A 131 -15.34 29.40 1.20
CA ALA A 131 -15.38 30.76 1.74
C ALA A 131 -14.01 31.45 1.62
N ALA A 132 -12.92 30.77 1.95
CA ALA A 132 -11.57 31.32 1.83
C ALA A 132 -11.21 31.67 0.38
N VAL A 133 -11.54 30.81 -0.59
CA VAL A 133 -11.33 31.09 -2.02
C VAL A 133 -12.16 32.28 -2.49
N PHE A 134 -13.42 32.36 -2.08
CA PHE A 134 -14.29 33.50 -2.42
C PHE A 134 -13.75 34.82 -1.88
N LEU A 135 -13.30 34.84 -0.62
CA LEU A 135 -12.68 36.01 0.00
C LEU A 135 -11.40 36.41 -0.73
N LEU A 136 -10.53 35.46 -1.07
CA LEU A 136 -9.30 35.74 -1.84
C LEU A 136 -9.59 36.39 -3.20
N LEU A 137 -10.58 35.89 -3.93
CA LEU A 137 -10.99 36.46 -5.21
C LEU A 137 -11.54 37.88 -5.04
N MET A 138 -12.35 38.09 -3.99
CA MET A 138 -12.87 39.42 -3.68
C MET A 138 -11.72 40.39 -3.35
N THR A 139 -10.76 39.99 -2.50
CA THR A 139 -9.60 40.82 -2.14
C THR A 139 -8.74 41.11 -3.37
N ALA A 140 -8.51 40.13 -4.23
CA ALA A 140 -7.76 40.35 -5.48
C ALA A 140 -8.46 41.39 -6.38
N ALA A 141 -9.78 41.30 -6.54
CA ALA A 141 -10.55 42.27 -7.29
C ALA A 141 -10.46 43.68 -6.66
N GLN A 142 -10.57 43.78 -5.34
CA GLN A 142 -10.41 45.05 -4.61
C GLN A 142 -9.03 45.67 -4.84
N VAL A 143 -7.95 44.87 -4.75
CA VAL A 143 -6.57 45.33 -4.98
C VAL A 143 -6.40 45.81 -6.43
N VAL A 144 -6.93 45.09 -7.42
CA VAL A 144 -6.87 45.51 -8.84
C VAL A 144 -7.61 46.83 -9.05
N LEU A 145 -8.81 46.99 -8.51
CA LEU A 145 -9.58 48.23 -8.61
C LEU A 145 -8.84 49.39 -7.94
N ALA A 146 -8.25 49.18 -6.76
CA ALA A 146 -7.49 50.19 -6.04
C ALA A 146 -6.25 50.67 -6.83
N VAL A 147 -5.50 49.74 -7.41
CA VAL A 147 -4.33 50.07 -8.25
C VAL A 147 -4.74 50.83 -9.51
N LEU A 148 -5.84 50.42 -10.16
CA LEU A 148 -6.36 51.13 -11.34
C LEU A 148 -6.87 52.53 -11.00
N SER A 149 -7.47 52.74 -9.82
CA SER A 149 -7.87 54.08 -9.38
C SER A 149 -6.68 54.96 -9.05
N TYR A 150 -5.61 54.39 -8.46
CA TYR A 150 -4.39 55.12 -8.14
C TYR A 150 -3.65 55.57 -9.41
N ASN A 151 -3.57 54.73 -10.44
CA ASN A 151 -2.91 55.07 -11.72
C ASN A 151 -3.69 56.04 -12.61
N LYS A 152 -4.97 56.32 -12.30
CA LYS A 152 -5.80 57.28 -13.05
C LYS A 152 -5.72 58.71 -12.49
N GLN A 153 -4.98 58.91 -11.40
CA GLN A 153 -4.85 60.16 -10.66
C GLN A 153 -3.46 60.75 -10.86
#